data_AF-A0A3D4V7Q0-F1
#
_entry.id   AF-A0A3D4V7Q0-F1
#
_cell.length_a   1.000
_cell.length_b   1.000
_cell.length_c   1.000
_cell.angle_alpha   90.00
_cell.angle_beta   90.00
_cell.angle_gamma   90.00
#
_symmetry.space_group_name_H-M   'P 1'
#
loop_
_entity.id
_entity.type
_entity.pdbx_description
1 polymer ?
#
loop_
_entity_poly.entity_id
_entity_poly.type
_entity_poly.pdbx_seq_one_letter_code
_entity_poly.pdbx_strand_id
1 'polypeptide(L)'
;MAPSRSSAAARTDEPSAADQGPLVFSDTLARTAAETCRQHERLSKLMALAVSTNELQAAHAMVDTIDLALAEAVKDFEKKCAKVPVAEAGDVRTTANAMWLAAREYLRRHSIAERASRLITQGDDTLGDLHFEYELEASALLGLKQATNNYQKLRPDTRS
;
A
#
# COMPACT_ATOMS: atom_id res chain seq x y z
N MET A 1 51.02 -1.32 18.88
CA MET A 1 49.89 -0.39 19.14
C MET A 1 49.19 -0.13 17.81
N ALA A 2 48.05 -0.75 17.58
CA ALA A 2 47.23 -0.54 16.39
C ALA A 2 46.09 0.43 16.73
N PRO A 3 45.78 1.44 15.90
CA PRO A 3 44.69 2.35 16.18
C PRO A 3 43.34 1.73 15.82
N SER A 4 42.48 1.56 16.82
CA SER A 4 41.08 1.16 16.67
C SER A 4 40.32 2.20 15.85
N ARG A 5 39.81 1.82 14.67
CA ARG A 5 38.86 2.63 13.91
C ARG A 5 37.47 2.47 14.53
N SER A 6 37.12 3.40 15.40
CA SER A 6 35.73 3.64 15.79
C SER A 6 35.04 4.34 14.62
N SER A 7 34.25 3.62 13.81
CA SER A 7 33.29 4.28 12.91
C SER A 7 31.96 4.39 13.67
N ALA A 8 31.77 5.53 14.33
CA ALA A 8 30.45 5.93 14.76
C ALA A 8 29.56 6.01 13.51
N ALA A 9 28.58 5.10 13.42
CA ALA A 9 27.52 5.19 12.44
C ALA A 9 26.90 6.59 12.57
N ALA A 10 27.03 7.40 11.52
CA ALA A 10 26.31 8.65 11.41
C ALA A 10 24.83 8.31 11.49
N ARG A 11 24.23 8.51 12.66
CA ARG A 11 22.79 8.54 12.80
C ARG A 11 22.37 9.72 11.95
N THR A 12 21.81 9.44 10.78
CA THR A 12 21.02 10.42 10.05
C THR A 12 20.02 10.95 11.06
N ASP A 13 20.05 12.26 11.32
CA ASP A 13 18.98 12.97 12.01
C ASP A 13 17.74 12.85 11.11
N GLU A 14 17.08 11.69 11.16
CA GLU A 14 15.78 11.52 10.58
C GLU A 14 14.86 12.50 11.31
N PRO A 15 14.19 13.42 10.60
CA PRO A 15 13.23 14.29 11.22
C PRO A 15 12.22 13.41 11.93
N SER A 16 12.15 13.54 13.26
CA SER A 16 11.25 12.76 14.10
C SER A 16 9.86 12.77 13.48
N ALA A 17 9.25 11.59 13.31
CA ALA A 17 7.86 11.46 12.82
C ALA A 17 6.83 12.22 13.69
N ALA A 18 7.26 12.79 14.82
CA ALA A 18 6.48 13.72 15.64
C ALA A 18 6.32 15.12 15.04
N ASP A 19 7.28 15.60 14.24
CA ASP A 19 7.33 17.00 13.74
C ASP A 19 6.77 17.16 12.33
N GLN A 20 6.40 16.06 11.68
CA GLN A 20 5.87 16.06 10.32
C GLN A 20 4.38 16.38 10.30
N GLY A 21 3.98 17.36 9.49
CA GLY A 21 2.58 17.73 9.31
C GLY A 21 1.73 16.62 8.68
N PRO A 22 0.40 16.67 8.81
CA PRO A 22 -0.53 15.64 8.32
C PRO A 22 -0.46 15.37 6.81
N LEU A 23 -0.02 16.37 6.04
CA LEU A 23 0.21 16.22 4.61
C LEU A 23 1.31 15.22 4.28
N VAL A 24 2.33 15.08 5.14
CA VAL A 24 3.43 14.12 4.90
C VAL A 24 2.92 12.68 4.97
N PHE A 25 2.02 12.38 5.91
CA PHE A 25 1.38 11.07 6.01
C PHE A 25 0.43 10.80 4.84
N SER A 26 -0.25 11.83 4.35
CA SER A 26 -1.09 11.76 3.14
C SER A 26 -0.25 11.47 1.90
N ASP A 27 0.90 12.14 1.76
CA ASP A 27 1.83 11.94 0.65
C ASP A 27 2.51 10.57 0.70
N THR A 28 2.89 10.11 1.88
CA THR A 28 3.43 8.76 2.07
C THR A 28 2.39 7.71 1.73
N LEU A 29 1.16 7.83 2.21
CA LEU A 29 0.06 6.95 1.81
C LEU A 29 -0.15 6.95 0.29
N ALA A 30 -0.09 8.11 -0.36
CA ALA A 30 -0.22 8.21 -1.82
C ALA A 30 0.89 7.49 -2.58
N ARG A 31 2.15 7.69 -2.17
CA ARG A 31 3.30 7.00 -2.79
C ARG A 31 3.22 5.49 -2.58
N THR A 32 2.89 5.04 -1.38
CA THR A 32 2.75 3.61 -1.08
C THR A 32 1.59 2.99 -1.85
N ALA A 33 0.42 3.64 -1.89
CA ALA A 33 -0.73 3.15 -2.65
C ALA A 33 -0.46 3.07 -4.16
N ALA A 34 0.26 4.05 -4.72
CA ALA A 34 0.67 4.02 -6.12
C ALA A 34 1.62 2.84 -6.41
N GLU A 35 2.56 2.59 -5.50
CA GLU A 35 3.48 1.46 -5.60
C GLU A 35 2.77 0.11 -5.45
N THR A 36 1.81 -0.01 -4.53
CA THR A 36 0.93 -1.19 -4.42
C THR A 36 0.27 -1.49 -5.76
N CYS A 37 -0.38 -0.49 -6.36
CA CYS A 37 -1.02 -0.66 -7.66
C CYS A 37 -0.03 -1.12 -8.74
N ARG A 38 1.18 -0.55 -8.77
CA ARG A 38 2.22 -0.94 -9.73
C ARG A 38 2.70 -2.37 -9.55
N GLN A 39 2.94 -2.82 -8.32
CA GLN A 39 3.43 -4.18 -8.08
C GLN A 39 2.37 -5.23 -8.44
N HIS A 40 1.09 -4.95 -8.15
CA HIS A 40 -0.01 -5.80 -8.58
C HIS A 40 -0.16 -5.85 -10.11
N GLU A 41 -0.05 -4.71 -10.80
CA GLU A 41 -0.04 -4.68 -12.26
C GLU A 41 1.15 -5.46 -12.85
N ARG A 42 2.33 -5.33 -12.22
CA ARG A 42 3.52 -6.07 -12.63
C ARG A 42 3.33 -7.57 -12.45
N LEU A 43 2.80 -8.00 -11.30
CA LEU A 43 2.50 -9.41 -11.05
C LEU A 43 1.51 -9.97 -12.09
N SER A 44 0.41 -9.25 -12.34
CA SER A 44 -0.59 -9.64 -13.35
C SER A 44 0.03 -9.81 -14.76
N LYS A 45 0.92 -8.88 -15.16
CA LYS A 45 1.64 -8.99 -16.44
C LYS A 45 2.57 -10.20 -16.49
N LEU A 46 3.29 -10.50 -15.41
CA LEU A 46 4.18 -11.65 -15.33
C LEU A 46 3.42 -12.98 -15.39
N MET A 47 2.25 -13.06 -14.74
CA MET A 47 1.34 -14.21 -14.85
C MET A 47 0.88 -14.43 -16.30
N ALA A 48 0.52 -13.36 -17.02
CA ALA A 48 0.11 -13.44 -18.41
C ALA A 48 1.24 -13.87 -19.36
N LEU A 49 2.49 -13.55 -19.02
CA LEU A 49 3.67 -13.94 -19.80
C LEU A 49 4.17 -15.37 -19.50
N ALA A 50 3.57 -16.08 -18.54
CA ALA A 50 3.97 -17.42 -18.12
C ALA A 50 5.49 -17.52 -17.82
N VAL A 51 6.02 -16.52 -17.10
CA VAL A 51 7.43 -16.44 -16.73
C VAL A 51 7.88 -17.59 -15.81
N SER A 52 9.18 -17.69 -15.59
CA SER A 52 9.73 -18.71 -14.68
C SER A 52 9.16 -18.61 -13.26
N THR A 53 9.04 -19.76 -12.57
CA THR A 53 8.52 -19.81 -11.19
C THR A 53 9.32 -18.91 -10.24
N ASN A 54 10.63 -18.80 -10.42
CA ASN A 54 11.49 -17.95 -9.58
C ASN A 54 11.14 -16.47 -9.73
N GLU A 55 10.88 -16.03 -10.97
CA GLU A 55 10.49 -14.65 -11.25
C GLU A 55 9.09 -14.34 -10.70
N LEU A 56 8.17 -15.29 -10.83
CA LEU A 56 6.81 -15.16 -10.28
C LEU A 56 6.85 -15.11 -8.75
N GLN A 57 7.63 -15.96 -8.09
CA GLN A 57 7.82 -15.95 -6.63
C GLN A 57 8.42 -14.63 -6.14
N ALA A 58 9.41 -14.08 -6.85
CA ALA A 58 9.98 -12.79 -6.51
C ALA A 58 8.94 -11.66 -6.63
N ALA A 59 8.09 -11.70 -7.65
CA ALA A 59 7.00 -10.73 -7.82
C ALA A 59 5.95 -10.83 -6.71
N HIS A 60 5.56 -12.04 -6.31
CA HIS A 60 4.67 -12.25 -5.16
C HIS A 60 5.26 -11.69 -3.86
N ALA A 61 6.53 -11.96 -3.57
CA ALA A 61 7.18 -11.44 -2.37
C ALA A 61 7.21 -9.89 -2.33
N MET A 62 7.33 -9.24 -3.49
CA MET A 62 7.26 -7.78 -3.60
C MET A 62 5.84 -7.25 -3.33
N VAL A 63 4.81 -7.94 -3.81
CA VAL A 63 3.41 -7.64 -3.52
C VAL A 63 3.12 -7.76 -2.02
N ASP A 64 3.53 -8.87 -1.39
CA ASP A 64 3.34 -9.07 0.05
C ASP A 64 4.01 -7.97 0.89
N THR A 65 5.21 -7.58 0.49
CA THR A 65 5.99 -6.53 1.17
C THR A 65 5.31 -5.16 1.03
N ILE A 66 4.81 -4.81 -0.15
CA ILE A 66 4.16 -3.51 -0.35
C ILE A 66 2.78 -3.44 0.29
N ASP A 67 2.05 -4.56 0.37
CA ASP A 67 0.76 -4.62 1.06
C ASP A 67 0.92 -4.45 2.57
N LEU A 68 2.01 -4.99 3.14
CA LEU A 68 2.40 -4.71 4.52
C LEU A 68 2.71 -3.22 4.74
N ALA A 69 3.51 -2.62 3.85
CA ALA A 69 3.83 -1.19 3.92
C ALA A 69 2.58 -0.31 3.77
N LEU A 70 1.63 -0.71 2.92
CA LEU A 70 0.35 -0.01 2.77
C LEU A 70 -0.47 -0.07 4.07
N ALA A 71 -0.51 -1.23 4.73
CA ALA A 71 -1.19 -1.39 6.01
C ALA A 71 -0.57 -0.50 7.12
N GLU A 72 0.75 -0.33 7.12
CA GLU A 72 1.45 0.58 8.02
C GLU A 72 1.12 2.05 7.71
N ALA A 73 1.21 2.45 6.44
CA ALA A 73 0.89 3.82 6.01
C ALA A 73 -0.56 4.22 6.34
N VAL A 74 -1.51 3.29 6.20
CA VAL A 74 -2.92 3.48 6.59
C VAL A 74 -3.06 3.74 8.10
N LYS A 75 -2.35 2.97 8.93
CA LYS A 75 -2.37 3.14 10.39
C LYS A 75 -1.77 4.48 10.81
N ASP A 76 -0.68 4.88 10.17
CA ASP A 76 -0.01 6.14 10.50
C ASP A 76 -0.83 7.35 10.07
N PHE A 77 -1.46 7.27 8.89
CA PHE A 77 -2.45 8.26 8.45
C PHE A 77 -3.58 8.40 9.46
N GLU A 78 -4.18 7.29 9.91
CA GLU A 78 -5.29 7.30 10.87
C GLU A 78 -4.89 7.96 12.21
N LYS A 79 -3.72 7.60 12.76
CA LYS A 79 -3.22 8.15 14.03
C LYS A 79 -2.96 9.66 13.96
N LYS A 80 -2.47 10.15 12.81
CA LYS A 80 -1.94 11.52 12.67
C LYS A 80 -2.95 12.50 12.08
N CYS A 81 -3.77 12.06 11.12
CA CYS A 81 -4.78 12.91 10.48
C CYS A 81 -6.08 13.05 11.30
N ALA A 82 -6.31 12.21 12.31
CA ALA A 82 -7.48 12.34 13.20
C ALA A 82 -7.52 13.66 14.02
N LYS A 83 -6.36 14.30 14.22
CA LYS A 83 -6.20 15.45 15.13
C LYS A 83 -6.22 16.82 14.43
N VAL A 84 -6.42 16.86 13.12
CA VAL A 84 -6.23 18.08 12.31
C VAL A 84 -7.55 18.84 12.16
N PRO A 85 -7.64 20.11 12.61
CA PRO A 85 -8.83 20.94 12.44
C PRO A 85 -9.14 21.23 10.95
N VAL A 86 -10.40 21.54 10.67
CA VAL A 86 -11.02 21.51 9.31
C VAL A 86 -10.64 22.70 8.41
N ALA A 87 -9.82 23.64 8.87
CA ALA A 87 -9.65 24.91 8.15
C ALA A 87 -8.72 24.81 6.92
N GLU A 88 -9.26 25.29 5.78
CA GLU A 88 -8.62 25.72 4.52
C GLU A 88 -8.10 24.69 3.49
N ALA A 89 -7.95 23.40 3.81
CA ALA A 89 -7.49 22.37 2.84
C ALA A 89 -8.57 21.33 2.46
N GLY A 90 -9.82 21.77 2.22
CA GLY A 90 -10.98 20.90 2.03
C GLY A 90 -10.82 19.81 0.98
N ASP A 91 -10.33 20.15 -0.22
CA ASP A 91 -10.25 19.21 -1.35
C ASP A 91 -9.11 18.19 -1.20
N VAL A 92 -7.93 18.63 -0.73
CA VAL A 92 -6.79 17.74 -0.47
C VAL A 92 -7.13 16.77 0.66
N ARG A 93 -7.80 17.24 1.71
CA ARG A 93 -8.24 16.37 2.80
C ARG A 93 -9.31 15.37 2.35
N THR A 94 -10.26 15.81 1.53
CA THR A 94 -11.34 14.95 1.02
C THR A 94 -10.78 13.85 0.12
N THR A 95 -9.87 14.19 -0.78
CA THR A 95 -9.19 13.21 -1.64
C THR A 95 -8.25 12.29 -0.87
N ALA A 96 -7.53 12.79 0.14
CA ALA A 96 -6.72 11.96 1.03
C ALA A 96 -7.57 10.96 1.83
N ASN A 97 -8.70 11.42 2.38
CA ASN A 97 -9.64 10.55 3.10
C ASN A 97 -10.27 9.50 2.18
N ALA A 98 -10.62 9.88 0.94
CA ALA A 98 -11.13 8.93 -0.04
C ALA A 98 -10.09 7.85 -0.38
N MET A 99 -8.81 8.24 -0.55
CA MET A 99 -7.70 7.31 -0.76
C MET A 99 -7.48 6.40 0.46
N TRP A 100 -7.54 6.95 1.68
CA TRP A 100 -7.45 6.17 2.91
C TRP A 100 -8.57 5.12 3.03
N LEU A 101 -9.82 5.50 2.75
CA LEU A 101 -10.94 4.56 2.75
C LEU A 101 -10.79 3.48 1.67
N ALA A 102 -10.34 3.85 0.47
CA ALA A 102 -10.07 2.89 -0.60
C ALA A 102 -8.95 1.91 -0.24
N ALA A 103 -7.87 2.39 0.40
CA ALA A 103 -6.77 1.54 0.85
C ALA A 103 -7.23 0.55 1.93
N ARG A 104 -8.07 0.99 2.88
CA ARG A 104 -8.65 0.12 3.90
C ARG A 104 -9.55 -0.96 3.30
N GLU A 105 -10.38 -0.59 2.33
CA GLU A 105 -11.26 -1.56 1.66
C GLU A 105 -10.43 -2.59 0.88
N TYR A 106 -9.40 -2.15 0.15
CA TYR A 106 -8.47 -3.05 -0.53
C TYR A 106 -7.82 -4.04 0.45
N LEU A 107 -7.19 -3.55 1.53
CA LEU A 107 -6.55 -4.40 2.53
C LEU A 107 -7.53 -5.39 3.18
N ARG A 108 -8.78 -4.97 3.40
CA ARG A 108 -9.84 -5.85 3.91
C ARG A 108 -10.14 -6.97 2.91
N ARG A 109 -10.36 -6.64 1.64
CA ARG A 109 -10.63 -7.61 0.56
C ARG A 109 -9.46 -8.57 0.37
N HIS A 110 -8.24 -8.06 0.32
CA HIS A 110 -7.02 -8.86 0.23
C HIS A 110 -6.94 -9.88 1.37
N SER A 111 -7.22 -9.47 2.61
CA SER A 111 -7.21 -10.41 3.76
C SER A 111 -8.29 -11.50 3.70
N ILE A 112 -9.41 -11.24 3.01
CA ILE A 112 -10.50 -12.20 2.82
C ILE A 112 -10.14 -13.18 1.71
N ALA A 113 -9.65 -12.68 0.57
CA ALA A 113 -9.20 -13.51 -0.54
C ALA A 113 -8.05 -14.44 -0.12
N GLU A 114 -7.06 -13.94 0.63
CA GLU A 114 -5.98 -14.74 1.21
C GLU A 114 -6.50 -15.87 2.11
N ARG A 115 -7.51 -15.57 2.94
CA ARG A 115 -8.10 -16.58 3.82
C ARG A 115 -8.86 -17.65 3.02
N ALA A 116 -9.63 -17.24 2.01
CA ALA A 116 -10.36 -18.15 1.13
C ALA A 116 -9.39 -19.05 0.36
N SER A 117 -8.29 -18.50 -0.16
CA SER A 117 -7.24 -19.24 -0.87
C SER A 117 -6.64 -20.36 -0.01
N ARG A 118 -6.40 -20.07 1.28
CA ARG A 118 -5.88 -21.07 2.23
C ARG A 118 -6.87 -22.18 2.55
N LEU A 119 -8.18 -21.90 2.58
CA LEU A 119 -9.22 -22.90 2.84
C LEU A 119 -9.36 -23.89 1.69
N ILE A 120 -9.24 -23.43 0.44
CA ILE A 120 -9.25 -24.32 -0.74
C ILE A 120 -8.03 -25.22 -0.77
N THR A 121 -6.87 -24.71 -0.36
CA THR A 121 -5.67 -25.56 -0.21
C THR A 121 -5.88 -26.71 0.80
N GLN A 122 -6.84 -26.55 1.73
CA GLN A 122 -7.20 -27.55 2.74
C GLN A 122 -8.32 -28.52 2.28
N GLY A 123 -8.80 -28.41 1.04
CA GLY A 123 -9.70 -29.39 0.41
C GLY A 123 -11.18 -28.99 0.35
N ASP A 124 -11.49 -27.70 0.48
CA ASP A 124 -12.86 -27.20 0.31
C ASP A 124 -13.15 -26.89 -1.17
N ASP A 125 -14.30 -27.33 -1.69
CA ASP A 125 -14.63 -27.31 -3.13
C ASP A 125 -15.32 -25.99 -3.55
N THR A 126 -14.84 -24.86 -3.03
CA THR A 126 -15.46 -23.52 -3.14
C THR A 126 -14.72 -22.60 -4.12
N LEU A 127 -14.23 -23.16 -5.23
CA LEU A 127 -13.50 -22.41 -6.28
C LEU A 127 -14.28 -21.22 -6.84
N GLY A 128 -15.61 -21.32 -6.92
CA GLY A 128 -16.48 -20.22 -7.37
C GLY A 128 -16.50 -19.04 -6.40
N ASP A 129 -16.54 -19.32 -5.10
CA ASP A 129 -16.52 -18.28 -4.06
C ASP A 129 -15.15 -17.58 -4.02
N LEU A 130 -14.07 -18.35 -4.19
CA LEU A 130 -12.71 -17.78 -4.29
C LEU A 130 -12.55 -16.88 -5.52
N HIS A 131 -13.09 -17.29 -6.67
CA HIS A 131 -13.07 -16.46 -7.87
C HIS A 131 -13.78 -15.13 -7.63
N PHE A 132 -14.97 -15.16 -7.02
CA PHE A 132 -15.72 -13.97 -6.67
C PHE A 132 -14.97 -13.05 -5.70
N GLU A 133 -14.30 -13.61 -4.68
CA GLU A 133 -13.48 -12.82 -3.76
C GLU A 133 -12.29 -12.14 -4.46
N TYR A 134 -11.63 -12.81 -5.42
CA TYR A 134 -10.58 -12.19 -6.22
C TYR A 134 -11.11 -11.08 -7.15
N GLU A 135 -12.32 -11.21 -7.70
CA GLU A 135 -12.94 -10.13 -8.48
C GLU A 135 -13.23 -8.89 -7.62
N LEU A 136 -13.66 -9.11 -6.38
CA LEU A 136 -13.91 -8.03 -5.42
C LEU A 136 -12.60 -7.35 -4.97
N GLU A 137 -11.55 -8.13 -4.75
CA GLU A 137 -10.21 -7.60 -4.47
C GLU A 137 -9.69 -6.75 -5.63
N ALA A 138 -9.78 -7.25 -6.87
CA ALA A 138 -9.36 -6.51 -8.06
C ALA A 138 -10.16 -5.21 -8.22
N SER A 139 -11.46 -5.23 -7.93
CA SER A 139 -12.32 -4.04 -7.94
C SER A 139 -11.90 -3.02 -6.87
N ALA A 140 -11.53 -3.48 -5.68
CA ALA A 140 -11.04 -2.60 -4.61
C ALA A 140 -9.67 -1.99 -4.95
N LEU A 141 -8.76 -2.76 -5.57
CA LEU A 141 -7.48 -2.27 -6.06
C LEU A 141 -7.65 -1.21 -7.15
N LEU A 142 -8.61 -1.39 -8.07
CA LEU A 142 -8.97 -0.38 -9.06
C LEU A 142 -9.49 0.90 -8.40
N GLY A 143 -10.34 0.77 -7.38
CA GLY A 143 -10.83 1.90 -6.58
C GLY A 143 -9.70 2.66 -5.89
N LEU A 144 -8.74 1.94 -5.31
CA LEU A 144 -7.51 2.52 -4.72
C LEU A 144 -6.74 3.32 -5.77
N LYS A 145 -6.48 2.73 -6.95
CA LYS A 145 -5.79 3.41 -8.04
C LYS A 145 -6.48 4.72 -8.46
N GLN A 146 -7.80 4.71 -8.59
CA GLN A 146 -8.58 5.91 -8.93
C GLN A 146 -8.46 6.99 -7.84
N ALA A 147 -8.57 6.62 -6.57
CA ALA A 147 -8.46 7.55 -5.45
C ALA A 147 -7.04 8.14 -5.34
N THR A 148 -6.01 7.31 -5.51
CA THR A 148 -4.60 7.75 -5.54
C THR A 148 -4.34 8.73 -6.68
N ASN A 149 -4.82 8.42 -7.90
CA ASN A 149 -4.69 9.34 -9.04
C ASN A 149 -5.38 10.68 -8.78
N ASN A 150 -6.54 10.70 -8.11
CA ASN A 150 -7.24 11.94 -7.78
C ASN A 150 -6.47 12.78 -6.75
N TYR A 151 -5.86 12.15 -5.75
CA TYR A 151 -4.98 12.85 -4.81
C TYR A 151 -3.72 13.41 -5.51
N GLN A 152 -3.07 12.60 -6.36
CA GLN A 152 -1.87 13.01 -7.11
C GLN A 152 -2.12 14.15 -8.10
N LYS A 153 -3.34 14.34 -8.61
CA LYS A 153 -3.69 15.54 -9.41
C LYS A 153 -3.54 16.85 -8.63
N LEU A 154 -3.81 16.82 -7.32
CA LEU A 154 -3.66 17.98 -6.43
C LEU A 154 -2.23 18.10 -5.92
N ARG A 155 -1.50 16.97 -5.81
CA ARG A 155 -0.13 16.89 -5.28
C ARG A 155 0.79 16.07 -6.20
N PRO A 156 1.28 16.65 -7.31
CA PRO A 156 2.07 15.92 -8.31
C PRO A 156 3.39 15.36 -7.77
N ASP A 157 3.98 15.96 -6.74
CA ASP A 157 5.22 15.51 -6.08
C ASP A 157 5.11 14.09 -5.49
N THR A 158 3.89 13.56 -5.37
CA THR A 158 3.61 12.23 -4.83
C THR A 158 3.47 11.15 -5.89
N ARG A 159 3.66 11.52 -7.17
CA ARG A 159 3.69 10.59 -8.30
C ARG A 159 5.09 10.00 -8.42
N SER A 160 5.33 8.89 -7.73
CA SER A 160 6.51 8.04 -7.99
C SER A 160 6.33 7.23 -9.27
#